data_AF-A0A357BZP5-F1
#
_entry.id   AF-A0A357BZP5-F1
#
_cell.length_a   1.000
_cell.length_b   1.000
_cell.length_c   1.000
_cell.angle_alpha   90.00
_cell.angle_beta   90.00
_cell.angle_gamma   90.00
#
_symmetry.space_group_name_H-M   'P 1'
#
loop_
_entity.id
_entity.type
_entity.pdbx_description
1 polymer ?
#
loop_
_entity_poly.entity_id
_entity_poly.type
_entity_poly.pdbx_seq_one_letter_code
_entity_poly.pdbx_strand_id
1 'polypeptide(L)'
;MATDLTELWGNEITVSCGAYQVDRQYSGFAGCDGLTGMNLGGRGNPVIVRSRYRASGADYSTARGLASAVLQLLKDNLYLPADDYEFNGETFEQVVWERIEPIANQSGKSYHLTSASEVIIDFIALGRTLI
;
A
#
# COMPACT_ATOMS: atom_id res chain seq x y z
N MET A 1 -1.35 -4.07 19.65
CA MET A 1 -2.65 -4.50 19.11
C MET A 1 -2.56 -4.19 17.64
N ALA A 2 -2.70 -5.18 16.76
CA ALA A 2 -2.57 -4.95 15.33
C ALA A 2 -3.79 -4.15 14.85
N THR A 3 -3.57 -3.23 13.90
CA THR A 3 -4.65 -2.46 13.29
C THR A 3 -5.27 -3.26 12.15
N ASP A 4 -6.59 -3.42 12.14
CA ASP A 4 -7.28 -4.13 11.07
C ASP A 4 -7.18 -3.35 9.75
N LEU A 5 -6.64 -4.01 8.72
CA LEU A 5 -6.52 -3.43 7.39
C LEU A 5 -7.89 -3.13 6.77
N THR A 6 -8.95 -3.84 7.14
CA THR A 6 -10.30 -3.54 6.64
C THR A 6 -10.86 -2.24 7.21
N GLU A 7 -10.51 -1.88 8.45
CA GLU A 7 -10.91 -0.62 9.07
C GLU A 7 -10.23 0.57 8.39
N LEU A 8 -8.96 0.42 8.02
CA LEU A 8 -8.20 1.47 7.35
C LEU A 8 -8.52 1.56 5.87
N TRP A 9 -8.46 0.44 5.15
CA TRP A 9 -8.44 0.40 3.69
C TRP A 9 -9.79 0.03 3.08
N GLY A 10 -10.80 -0.26 3.90
CA GLY A 10 -12.15 -0.61 3.51
C GLY A 10 -12.39 -2.12 3.40
N ASN A 11 -13.64 -2.49 3.09
CA ASN A 11 -14.07 -3.89 3.11
C ASN A 11 -13.74 -4.67 1.83
N GLU A 12 -13.52 -3.98 0.70
CA GLU A 12 -13.19 -4.59 -0.58
C GLU A 12 -11.67 -4.56 -0.80
N ILE A 13 -10.94 -5.34 0.00
CA ILE A 13 -9.49 -5.42 -0.06
C ILE A 13 -8.96 -6.82 -0.38
N THR A 14 -7.79 -6.86 -1.01
CA THR A 14 -6.98 -8.06 -1.17
C THR A 14 -5.57 -7.72 -0.73
N VAL A 15 -5.05 -8.50 0.22
CA VAL A 15 -3.70 -8.37 0.74
C VAL A 15 -2.86 -9.53 0.20
N SER A 16 -1.66 -9.23 -0.29
CA SER A 16 -0.70 -10.23 -0.72
C SER A 16 0.68 -9.88 -0.20
N CYS A 17 1.35 -10.86 0.41
CA CYS A 17 2.74 -10.74 0.83
C CYS A 17 3.66 -11.45 -0.15
N GLY A 18 4.76 -10.79 -0.51
CA GLY A 18 5.81 -11.38 -1.32
C GLY A 18 6.92 -12.00 -0.47
N ALA A 19 7.85 -12.67 -1.14
CA ALA A 19 9.04 -13.22 -0.50
C ALA A 19 10.00 -12.12 -0.04
N TYR A 20 10.80 -12.45 0.98
CA TYR A 20 11.81 -11.57 1.56
C TYR A 20 12.75 -11.00 0.50
N GLN A 21 12.89 -9.68 0.49
CA GLN A 21 13.79 -8.98 -0.42
C GLN A 21 15.07 -8.60 0.30
N VAL A 22 16.19 -9.19 -0.14
CA VAL A 22 17.53 -8.79 0.29
C VAL A 22 17.92 -7.48 -0.38
N ASP A 23 18.47 -6.52 0.36
CA ASP A 23 19.02 -5.30 -0.22
C ASP A 23 20.36 -5.66 -0.88
N ARG A 24 20.34 -5.98 -2.17
CA ARG A 24 21.56 -6.34 -2.90
C ARG A 24 22.26 -5.09 -3.39
N GLN A 25 23.31 -4.66 -2.71
CA GLN A 25 24.29 -3.72 -3.26
C GLN A 25 25.36 -4.51 -4.04
N TYR A 26 25.39 -4.37 -5.37
CA TYR A 26 26.50 -4.87 -6.18
C TYR A 26 27.70 -3.92 -6.04
N SER A 27 28.81 -4.40 -5.48
CA SER A 27 30.12 -3.78 -5.62
C SER A 27 31.01 -4.63 -6.54
N GLY A 28 31.47 -4.10 -7.67
CA GLY A 28 32.65 -4.62 -8.38
C GLY A 28 33.81 -3.63 -8.21
N PHE A 29 35.10 -3.99 -8.14
CA PHE A 29 35.82 -5.28 -8.11
C PHE A 29 36.92 -5.17 -7.03
N ALA A 30 37.18 -6.24 -6.28
CA ALA A 30 38.33 -6.33 -5.38
C ALA A 30 39.61 -6.59 -6.19
N GLY A 31 40.51 -5.61 -6.26
CA GLY A 31 41.91 -5.86 -6.58
C GLY A 31 42.59 -6.50 -5.35
N CYS A 32 43.09 -7.73 -5.54
CA CYS A 32 43.98 -8.57 -4.71
C CYS A 32 43.82 -8.73 -3.19
N ASP A 33 43.12 -7.89 -2.43
CA ASP A 33 43.00 -8.07 -0.97
C ASP A 33 41.58 -7.75 -0.46
N GLY A 34 40.77 -8.80 -0.37
CA GLY A 34 39.63 -8.92 0.55
C GLY A 34 38.52 -7.86 0.53
N LEU A 35 37.43 -8.11 -0.21
CA LEU A 35 36.07 -8.06 0.36
C LEU A 35 35.08 -8.80 -0.55
N THR A 36 34.61 -9.95 -0.10
CA THR A 36 33.67 -10.80 -0.84
C THR A 36 32.27 -10.63 -0.25
N GLY A 37 31.68 -9.46 -0.48
CA GLY A 37 30.28 -9.13 -0.15
C GLY A 37 30.01 -8.87 1.34
N MET A 38 29.48 -7.68 1.65
CA MET A 38 28.81 -7.41 2.92
C MET A 38 27.30 -7.43 2.68
N ASN A 39 26.59 -8.33 3.36
CA ASN A 39 25.13 -8.28 3.44
C ASN A 39 24.75 -7.12 4.38
N LEU A 40 24.35 -5.99 3.81
CA LEU A 40 23.81 -4.84 4.55
C LEU A 40 22.29 -4.98 4.64
N GLY A 41 21.82 -5.83 5.55
CA GLY A 41 20.40 -5.96 5.90
C GLY A 41 19.50 -6.52 4.80
N GLY A 42 18.20 -6.49 5.04
CA GLY A 42 17.18 -6.76 4.03
C GLY A 42 16.04 -5.73 4.09
N ARG A 43 15.28 -5.66 3.01
CA ARG A 43 14.14 -4.75 2.85
C ARG A 43 12.84 -5.34 3.40
N GLY A 44 12.92 -6.48 4.08
CA GLY A 44 11.76 -7.22 4.58
C GLY A 44 10.91 -7.87 3.49
N ASN A 45 9.70 -8.25 3.86
CA ASN A 45 8.69 -8.81 2.96
C ASN A 45 7.81 -7.69 2.42
N PRO A 46 7.61 -7.57 1.10
CA PRO A 46 6.68 -6.59 0.55
C PRO A 46 5.24 -7.00 0.91
N VAL A 47 4.47 -6.03 1.41
CA VAL A 47 3.05 -6.15 1.71
C VAL A 47 2.30 -5.30 0.70
N ILE A 48 1.44 -5.92 -0.12
CA ILE A 48 0.69 -5.23 -1.16
C ILE A 48 -0.79 -5.33 -0.82
N VAL A 49 -1.44 -4.18 -0.64
CA VAL A 49 -2.89 -4.08 -0.43
C VAL A 49 -3.50 -3.47 -1.67
N ARG A 50 -4.41 -4.19 -2.32
CA ARG A 50 -5.29 -3.65 -3.35
C ARG A 50 -6.65 -3.40 -2.74
N SER A 51 -7.16 -2.19 -2.88
CA SER A 51 -8.46 -1.81 -2.34
C SER A 51 -9.34 -1.19 -3.41
N ARG A 52 -10.64 -1.42 -3.25
CA ARG A 52 -11.71 -0.67 -3.90
C ARG A 52 -12.49 0.11 -2.83
N TYR A 53 -12.54 1.42 -2.98
CA TYR A 53 -13.39 2.27 -2.14
C TYR A 53 -14.56 2.82 -2.92
N ARG A 54 -15.75 2.77 -2.32
CA ARG A 54 -17.01 3.28 -2.87
C ARG A 54 -17.46 4.48 -2.06
N ALA A 55 -17.50 5.64 -2.70
CA ALA A 55 -18.05 6.85 -2.11
C ALA A 55 -19.44 7.12 -2.67
N SER A 56 -20.40 7.38 -1.79
CA SER A 56 -21.76 7.79 -2.16
C SER A 56 -22.06 9.20 -1.64
N GLY A 57 -22.74 10.02 -2.44
CA GLY A 57 -23.12 11.39 -2.10
C GLY A 57 -24.42 11.83 -2.78
N ALA A 58 -24.88 13.04 -2.51
CA ALA A 58 -26.09 13.59 -3.12
C ALA A 58 -25.98 13.74 -4.65
N ASP A 59 -24.76 14.02 -5.13
CA ASP A 59 -24.40 14.11 -6.53
C ASP A 59 -22.97 13.59 -6.76
N TYR A 60 -22.58 13.49 -8.03
CA TYR A 60 -21.24 13.06 -8.43
C TYR A 60 -20.14 13.92 -7.80
N SER A 61 -20.34 15.23 -7.70
CA SER A 61 -19.35 16.17 -7.16
C SER A 61 -19.05 15.84 -5.69
N THR A 62 -20.09 15.63 -4.90
CA THR A 62 -20.00 15.26 -3.48
C THR A 62 -19.36 13.89 -3.32
N ALA A 63 -19.82 12.89 -4.07
CA ALA A 63 -19.26 11.54 -4.01
C ALA A 63 -17.76 11.53 -4.36
N ARG A 64 -17.36 12.28 -5.40
CA ARG A 64 -15.95 12.43 -5.78
C ARG A 64 -15.13 13.16 -4.71
N GLY A 65 -15.68 14.22 -4.12
CA GLY A 65 -15.03 14.95 -3.03
C GLY A 65 -14.72 14.05 -1.84
N LEU A 66 -15.68 13.21 -1.43
CA LEU A 66 -15.49 12.22 -0.37
C LEU A 66 -14.44 11.17 -0.72
N ALA A 67 -14.48 10.61 -1.94
CA ALA A 67 -13.46 9.66 -2.39
C ALA A 67 -12.05 10.27 -2.38
N SER A 68 -11.92 11.53 -2.81
CA SER A 68 -10.64 12.23 -2.82
C SER A 68 -10.13 12.53 -1.40
N ALA A 69 -11.01 12.87 -0.47
CA ALA A 69 -10.65 13.14 0.92
C ALA A 69 -10.14 11.86 1.62
N VAL A 70 -10.80 10.74 1.38
CA VAL A 70 -10.37 9.43 1.91
C VAL A 70 -9.00 9.04 1.35
N LEU A 71 -8.79 9.18 0.04
CA LEU A 71 -7.48 8.89 -0.55
C LEU A 71 -6.38 9.78 0.04
N GLN A 72 -6.68 11.05 0.36
CA GLN A 72 -5.72 11.94 0.99
C GLN A 72 -5.40 11.49 2.43
N LEU A 73 -6.41 11.14 3.23
CA LEU A 73 -6.22 10.63 4.58
C LEU A 73 -5.38 9.35 4.58
N LEU A 74 -5.63 8.44 3.62
CA LEU A 74 -4.81 7.24 3.45
C LEU A 74 -3.37 7.58 3.08
N LYS A 75 -3.14 8.59 2.23
CA LYS A 75 -1.78 9.06 1.91
C LYS A 75 -1.06 9.63 3.12
N ASP A 76 -1.78 10.20 4.08
CA ASP A 76 -1.17 10.70 5.30
C ASP A 76 -0.60 9.54 6.16
N ASN A 77 -1.13 8.31 6.02
CA ASN A 77 -0.57 7.11 6.65
C ASN A 77 0.84 6.75 6.14
N LEU A 78 1.29 7.29 5.00
CA LEU A 78 2.67 7.09 4.50
C LEU A 78 3.73 7.71 5.42
N TYR A 79 3.33 8.67 6.26
CA TYR A 79 4.25 9.38 7.16
C TYR A 79 4.24 8.81 8.59
N LEU A 80 3.43 7.78 8.84
CA LEU A 80 3.38 7.13 10.14
C LEU A 80 4.57 6.18 10.33
N PRO A 81 4.99 5.95 11.59
CA PRO A 81 6.00 4.96 11.90
C PRO A 81 5.49 3.55 11.56
N ALA A 82 6.42 2.58 11.60
CA ALA A 82 6.07 1.16 11.46
C ALA A 82 5.05 0.74 12.52
N ASP A 83 4.04 -0.02 12.10
CA ASP A 83 3.00 -0.54 12.98
C ASP A 83 2.61 -1.96 12.58
N ASP A 84 1.91 -2.66 13.47
CA ASP A 84 1.42 -4.01 13.23
C ASP A 84 0.02 -3.94 12.60
N TYR A 85 -0.22 -4.74 11.57
CA TYR A 85 -1.49 -4.77 10.84
C TYR A 85 -2.04 -6.18 10.78
N GLU A 86 -3.36 -6.33 10.73
CA GLU A 86 -4.00 -7.64 10.58
C GLU A 86 -4.99 -7.70 9.41
N PHE A 87 -5.11 -8.87 8.79
CA PHE A 87 -6.12 -9.17 7.79
C PHE A 87 -6.43 -10.66 7.78
N ASN A 88 -7.72 -11.02 7.84
CA ASN A 88 -8.18 -12.42 7.83
C ASN A 88 -7.48 -13.34 8.86
N GLY A 89 -7.09 -12.80 10.02
CA GLY A 89 -6.40 -13.53 11.08
C GLY A 89 -4.89 -13.73 10.86
N GLU A 90 -4.31 -13.14 9.81
CA GLU A 90 -2.87 -13.04 9.62
C GLU A 90 -2.38 -11.67 10.09
N THR A 91 -1.28 -11.65 10.85
CA THR A 91 -0.67 -10.43 11.36
C THR A 91 0.63 -10.12 10.61
N PHE A 92 0.73 -8.89 10.10
CA PHE A 92 1.91 -8.34 9.46
C PHE A 92 2.59 -7.39 10.44
N GLU A 93 3.74 -7.81 10.97
CA GLU A 93 4.46 -7.06 12.00
C GLU A 93 5.32 -5.95 11.38
N GLN A 94 5.36 -4.80 12.04
CA GLN A 94 6.25 -3.68 11.72
C GLN A 94 6.22 -3.28 10.24
N VAL A 95 5.02 -3.06 9.69
CA VAL A 95 4.84 -2.63 8.30
C VAL A 95 5.00 -1.12 8.19
N VAL A 96 5.81 -0.69 7.23
CA VAL A 96 5.91 0.71 6.78
C VAL A 96 5.29 0.82 5.40
N TRP A 97 4.38 1.77 5.22
CA TRP A 97 3.79 2.08 3.92
C TRP A 97 4.71 3.02 3.13
N GLU A 98 5.06 2.61 1.92
CA GLU A 98 6.00 3.36 1.06
C GLU A 98 5.28 4.12 -0.05
N ARG A 99 4.17 3.57 -0.54
CA ARG A 99 3.46 4.15 -1.70
C ARG A 99 1.98 3.83 -1.68
N ILE A 100 1.15 4.83 -1.96
CA ILE A 100 -0.28 4.67 -2.19
C ILE A 100 -0.64 5.37 -3.49
N GLU A 101 -1.17 4.60 -4.44
CA GLU A 101 -1.49 5.11 -5.77
C GLU A 101 -2.87 4.66 -6.24
N PRO A 102 -3.68 5.59 -6.78
CA PRO A 102 -4.91 5.22 -7.44
C PRO A 102 -4.63 4.51 -8.77
N ILE A 103 -5.37 3.43 -9.03
CA ILE A 103 -5.30 2.66 -10.26
C ILE A 103 -6.33 3.22 -11.24
N ALA A 104 -5.90 3.53 -12.45
CA ALA A 104 -6.82 3.93 -13.52
C ALA A 104 -7.53 2.71 -14.12
N ASN A 105 -8.79 2.87 -14.52
CA ASN A 105 -9.50 1.84 -15.27
C ASN A 105 -9.04 1.80 -16.73
N GLN A 106 -9.66 0.91 -17.51
CA GLN A 106 -9.45 0.78 -18.95
C GLN A 106 -9.70 2.08 -19.73
N SER A 107 -10.46 3.03 -19.18
CA SER A 107 -10.70 4.36 -19.77
C SER A 107 -9.71 5.43 -19.29
N GLY A 108 -8.69 5.06 -18.52
CA GLY A 108 -7.68 5.98 -17.98
C GLY A 108 -8.17 6.89 -16.85
N LYS A 109 -9.37 6.67 -16.32
CA LYS A 109 -9.92 7.45 -15.19
C LYS A 109 -9.58 6.75 -13.88
N SER A 110 -9.19 7.47 -12.84
CA SER A 110 -9.01 6.91 -11.49
C SER A 110 -10.27 6.96 -10.63
N TYR A 111 -11.26 7.74 -11.06
CA TYR A 111 -12.57 7.87 -10.41
C TYR A 111 -13.62 7.41 -11.41
N HIS A 112 -14.33 6.34 -11.07
CA HIS A 112 -15.32 5.72 -11.95
C HIS A 112 -16.72 6.05 -11.45
N LEU A 113 -17.52 6.67 -12.30
CA LEU A 113 -18.94 6.87 -12.03
C LEU A 113 -19.68 5.55 -12.25
N THR A 114 -20.38 5.05 -11.24
CA THR A 114 -21.30 3.91 -11.39
C THR A 114 -22.76 4.36 -11.46
N SER A 115 -23.11 5.44 -10.77
CA SER A 115 -24.43 6.07 -10.82
C SER A 115 -24.30 7.58 -10.57
N ALA A 116 -25.40 8.34 -10.68
CA ALA A 116 -25.38 9.79 -10.45
C ALA A 116 -24.89 10.20 -9.04
N SER A 117 -24.89 9.27 -8.10
CA SER A 117 -24.58 9.48 -6.68
C SER A 117 -23.44 8.60 -6.16
N GLU A 118 -22.78 7.79 -6.99
CA GLU A 118 -21.75 6.84 -6.56
C GLU A 118 -20.49 6.93 -7.44
N VAL A 119 -19.34 6.99 -6.76
CA VAL A 119 -18.01 7.02 -7.35
C VAL A 119 -17.15 5.94 -6.71
N ILE A 120 -16.50 5.15 -7.56
CA ILE A 120 -15.55 4.12 -7.16
C ILE A 120 -14.13 4.62 -7.44
N ILE A 121 -13.23 4.35 -6.50
CA ILE A 121 -11.79 4.51 -6.68
C ILE A 121 -11.10 3.19 -6.33
N ASP A 122 -10.31 2.68 -7.27
CA ASP A 122 -9.41 1.55 -7.04
C ASP A 122 -8.02 2.11 -6.72
N PHE A 123 -7.32 1.53 -5.75
CA PHE A 123 -5.97 1.96 -5.39
C PHE A 123 -5.13 0.80 -4.86
N ILE A 124 -3.81 1.00 -4.87
CA ILE A 124 -2.81 0.06 -4.35
C ILE A 124 -1.97 0.75 -3.30
N ALA A 125 -1.79 0.10 -2.17
CA ALA A 125 -0.81 0.44 -1.16
C ALA A 125 0.33 -0.58 -1.20
N LEU A 126 1.56 -0.08 -1.23
CA LEU A 126 2.78 -0.86 -1.15
C LEU A 126 3.43 -0.53 0.18
N GLY A 127 3.60 -1.55 1.01
CA GLY A 127 4.36 -1.49 2.24
C GLY A 127 5.41 -2.59 2.29
N ARG A 128 6.22 -2.55 3.35
CA ARG A 128 7.22 -3.57 3.65
C ARG A 128 7.27 -3.83 5.15
N THR A 129 7.51 -5.08 5.54
CA THR A 129 7.86 -5.40 6.93
C THR A 129 9.30 -4.96 7.21
N LEU A 130 9.63 -4.63 8.47
CA LEU A 130 10.99 -4.23 8.86
C LEU A 130 11.85 -5.35 9.48
N ILE A 131 11.41 -6.61 9.35
CA ILE A 131 12.05 -7.78 9.98
C ILE A 131 13.37 -8.13 9.30
#